data_AF-A0A2K3N9V9-F1
#
_entry.id   AF-A0A2K3N9V9-F1
#
_cell.length_a   1.000
_cell.length_b   1.000
_cell.length_c   1.000
_cell.angle_alpha   90.00
_cell.angle_beta   90.00
_cell.angle_gamma   90.00
#
_symmetry.space_group_name_H-M   'P 1'
#
loop_
_entity.id
_entity.type
_entity.pdbx_description
1 polymer ?
#
loop_
_entity_poly.entity_id
_entity_poly.type
_entity_poly.pdbx_seq_one_letter_code
_entity_poly.pdbx_strand_id
1 'polypeptide(L)'
;MLPGVLEIEVEIVLTAHPTQINRRTLQYKHIRIAHLLDYNDRPDLSPEDREMLIEDLVREITSIWQTDELRRQKPTPVDEARAGLNIVEQSLWKAVPHYLRRVSNALKKHTGKPLPLTCTPIKFGTWMGGDRDGNPNVTAKVTKDVSLLSRWMAIDLYIREVDSLRFELSMNRCSDTLSRLAHEILEEVKDENPRESWNQSMNRSQSLPTQLPARAHLPSFAANGESQHPRLDIPGPDHKDGGTSSSTTVGNGNPTSPSFNSSQPFSQRKLLTETQTGKSSFQKLLEPQLPQLPGIAPYRVVLGNVKDKLERSRRRLELLLEDVACDYHPLDYYETADQLLEPLLLCYESLQSCGSGVLADGRLADLIRRVATFGMVLMKLDLRQESGRHAETLDAITMYLDMGTYSEWDEEKKLDFLTRELKGKRPLVPVNMEVASDVKEVLDTFKIAAELGSDSLGAYVISMASS
;
A
#
# COMPACT_ATOMS: atom_id res chain seq x y z
N MET A 1 20.74 -11.98 -23.85
CA MET A 1 19.71 -12.44 -22.89
C MET A 1 19.42 -11.42 -21.81
N LEU A 2 20.41 -10.95 -21.03
CA LEU A 2 20.19 -9.96 -19.95
C LEU A 2 19.46 -8.67 -20.40
N PRO A 3 19.79 -8.02 -21.53
CA PRO A 3 19.10 -6.78 -21.95
C PRO A 3 17.61 -7.00 -22.20
N GLY A 4 17.25 -8.04 -22.97
CA GLY A 4 15.85 -8.32 -23.29
C GLY A 4 14.99 -8.71 -22.09
N VAL A 5 15.56 -9.24 -20.99
CA VAL A 5 14.78 -9.51 -19.77
C VAL A 5 14.53 -8.23 -18.95
N LEU A 6 15.45 -7.28 -19.02
CA LEU A 6 15.30 -5.98 -18.33
C LEU A 6 14.33 -5.04 -19.04
N GLU A 7 14.03 -5.31 -20.32
CA GLU A 7 13.08 -4.54 -21.14
C GLU A 7 11.66 -5.11 -21.12
N ILE A 8 11.42 -6.30 -20.57
CA ILE A 8 10.08 -6.86 -20.47
C ILE A 8 9.27 -6.06 -19.46
N GLU A 9 8.10 -5.63 -19.90
CA GLU A 9 7.10 -4.99 -19.06
C GLU A 9 5.73 -5.65 -19.30
N VAL A 10 5.12 -6.15 -18.23
CA VAL A 10 3.77 -6.72 -18.24
C VAL A 10 2.89 -5.89 -17.33
N GLU A 11 1.88 -5.22 -17.89
CA GLU A 11 0.89 -4.49 -17.11
C GLU A 11 -0.38 -5.33 -16.90
N ILE A 12 -0.77 -5.50 -15.64
CA ILE A 12 -1.99 -6.21 -15.26
C ILE A 12 -3.02 -5.18 -14.81
N VAL A 13 -4.08 -5.00 -15.60
CA VAL A 13 -5.15 -4.04 -15.30
C VAL A 13 -6.30 -4.74 -14.59
N LEU A 14 -6.58 -4.34 -13.34
CA LEU A 14 -7.70 -4.86 -12.56
C LEU A 14 -8.99 -4.12 -12.92
N THR A 15 -10.06 -4.87 -13.15
CA THR A 15 -11.39 -4.33 -13.43
C THR A 15 -12.36 -4.65 -12.31
N ALA A 16 -13.42 -3.85 -12.18
CA ALA A 16 -14.54 -4.22 -11.32
C ALA A 16 -15.12 -5.56 -11.80
N HIS A 17 -15.56 -6.40 -10.87
CA HIS A 17 -16.23 -7.64 -11.22
C HIS A 17 -17.74 -7.36 -11.35
N PRO A 18 -18.33 -7.45 -12.56
CA PRO A 18 -19.64 -6.89 -12.89
C PRO A 18 -20.80 -7.50 -12.09
N THR A 19 -20.61 -8.69 -11.52
CA THR A 19 -21.60 -9.44 -10.75
C THR A 19 -21.15 -9.77 -9.33
N GLN A 20 -20.17 -9.06 -8.75
CA GLN A 20 -19.66 -9.39 -7.41
C GLN A 20 -20.64 -8.95 -6.30
N ILE A 21 -21.68 -9.76 -6.17
CA ILE A 21 -22.72 -9.67 -5.15
C ILE A 21 -22.19 -10.22 -3.81
N ASN A 22 -21.09 -11.00 -3.83
CA ASN A 22 -20.47 -11.59 -2.64
C ASN A 22 -19.75 -10.55 -1.77
N ARG A 23 -20.04 -10.61 -0.47
CA ARG A 23 -19.44 -9.72 0.54
C ARG A 23 -17.96 -10.05 0.79
N ARG A 24 -17.14 -9.02 1.05
CA ARG A 24 -15.72 -9.14 1.45
C ARG A 24 -15.51 -10.09 2.63
N THR A 25 -16.47 -10.12 3.55
CA THR A 25 -16.45 -11.02 4.71
C THR A 25 -16.40 -12.49 4.30
N LEU A 26 -17.03 -12.89 3.19
CA LEU A 26 -16.98 -14.27 2.70
C LEU A 26 -15.61 -14.64 2.16
N GLN A 27 -14.91 -13.72 1.48
CA GLN A 27 -13.56 -13.98 0.97
C GLN A 27 -12.58 -14.29 2.10
N TYR A 28 -12.61 -13.53 3.19
CA TYR A 28 -11.82 -13.83 4.39
C TYR A 28 -12.13 -15.21 4.97
N LYS A 29 -13.41 -15.59 5.00
CA LYS A 29 -13.84 -16.91 5.48
C LYS A 29 -13.37 -18.03 4.57
N HIS A 30 -13.43 -17.85 3.25
CA HIS A 30 -12.90 -18.82 2.30
C HIS A 30 -11.38 -19.00 2.42
N ILE A 31 -10.62 -17.91 2.59
CA ILE A 31 -9.17 -17.99 2.83
C ILE A 31 -8.88 -18.74 4.13
N ARG A 32 -9.64 -18.46 5.20
CA ARG A 32 -9.47 -19.16 6.48
C ARG A 32 -9.80 -20.65 6.36
N ILE A 33 -10.89 -21.01 5.68
CA ILE A 33 -11.23 -22.41 5.40
C ILE A 33 -10.11 -23.08 4.60
N ALA A 34 -9.60 -22.43 3.56
CA ALA A 34 -8.48 -22.98 2.78
C ALA A 34 -7.25 -23.25 3.66
N HIS A 35 -6.88 -22.35 4.57
CA HIS A 35 -5.79 -22.57 5.52
C HIS A 35 -6.06 -23.71 6.50
N LEU A 36 -7.30 -23.82 7.00
CA LEU A 36 -7.69 -24.92 7.91
C LEU A 36 -7.63 -26.27 7.19
N LEU A 37 -8.05 -26.33 5.93
CA LEU A 37 -7.94 -27.53 5.09
C LEU A 37 -6.47 -27.90 4.82
N ASP A 38 -5.63 -26.93 4.45
CA ASP A 38 -4.19 -27.13 4.27
C ASP A 38 -3.51 -27.63 5.56
N TYR A 39 -3.96 -27.14 6.72
CA TYR A 39 -3.48 -27.58 8.03
C TYR A 39 -3.95 -29.01 8.35
N ASN A 40 -5.17 -29.38 7.95
CA ASN A 40 -5.71 -30.72 8.15
C ASN A 40 -5.02 -31.80 7.30
N ASP A 41 -4.41 -31.42 6.17
CA ASP A 41 -3.67 -32.35 5.30
C ASP A 41 -2.31 -32.77 5.87
N ARG A 42 -1.90 -32.20 7.01
CA ARG A 42 -0.67 -32.57 7.69
C ARG A 42 -0.79 -33.95 8.37
N PRO A 43 0.15 -34.88 8.13
CA PRO A 43 0.09 -36.23 8.67
C PRO A 43 0.46 -36.32 10.17
N ASP A 44 1.03 -35.26 10.73
CA ASP A 44 1.59 -35.19 12.09
C ASP A 44 0.68 -34.51 13.11
N LEU A 45 -0.60 -34.27 12.80
CA LEU A 45 -1.54 -33.69 13.76
C LEU A 45 -1.88 -34.66 14.90
N SER A 46 -1.88 -34.13 16.12
CA SER A 46 -2.42 -34.84 17.28
C SER A 46 -3.96 -34.98 17.16
N PRO A 47 -4.57 -35.97 17.84
CA PRO A 47 -6.03 -36.09 17.88
C PRO A 47 -6.73 -34.84 18.41
N GLU A 48 -6.16 -34.21 19.43
CA GLU A 48 -6.67 -33.00 20.08
C GLU A 48 -6.64 -31.79 19.13
N ASP A 49 -5.52 -31.59 18.42
CA ASP A 49 -5.39 -30.54 17.41
C ASP A 49 -6.38 -30.74 16.26
N ARG A 50 -6.62 -31.99 15.88
CA ARG A 50 -7.56 -32.32 14.81
C ARG A 50 -9.01 -32.03 15.22
N GLU A 51 -9.36 -32.31 16.48
CA GLU A 51 -10.68 -31.98 17.02
C GLU A 51 -10.90 -30.46 17.05
N MET A 52 -9.92 -29.70 17.57
CA MET A 52 -9.96 -28.22 17.55
C MET A 52 -10.06 -27.65 16.13
N LEU A 53 -9.33 -28.23 15.17
CA LEU A 53 -9.38 -27.83 13.76
C LEU A 53 -10.79 -28.05 13.18
N ILE A 54 -11.39 -29.21 13.44
CA ILE A 54 -12.75 -29.52 12.99
C ILE A 54 -13.75 -28.54 13.61
N GLU A 55 -13.62 -28.21 14.90
CA GLU A 55 -14.46 -27.18 15.53
C GLU A 55 -14.32 -25.81 14.86
N ASP A 56 -13.09 -25.40 14.52
CA ASP A 56 -12.80 -24.16 13.81
C ASP A 56 -13.41 -24.16 12.40
N LEU A 57 -13.32 -25.27 11.66
CA LEU A 57 -13.96 -25.45 10.36
C LEU A 57 -15.48 -25.35 10.47
N VAL A 58 -16.08 -26.05 11.43
CA VAL A 58 -17.53 -25.99 11.69
C VAL A 58 -17.97 -24.57 12.00
N ARG A 59 -17.19 -23.83 12.81
CA ARG A 59 -17.48 -22.43 13.15
C ARG A 59 -17.45 -21.52 11.92
N GLU A 60 -16.46 -21.67 11.04
CA GLU A 60 -16.40 -20.85 9.82
C GLU A 60 -17.49 -21.22 8.82
N ILE A 61 -17.76 -22.52 8.58
CA ILE A 61 -18.83 -22.97 7.69
C ILE A 61 -20.20 -22.49 8.21
N THR A 62 -20.46 -22.65 9.51
CA THR A 62 -21.71 -22.17 10.14
C THR A 62 -21.83 -20.65 10.01
N SER A 63 -20.73 -19.92 10.18
CA SER A 63 -20.73 -18.47 10.03
C SER A 63 -20.99 -18.02 8.59
N ILE A 64 -20.48 -18.74 7.58
CA ILE A 64 -20.85 -18.50 6.16
C ILE A 64 -22.34 -18.76 5.98
N TRP A 65 -22.85 -19.92 6.43
CA TRP A 65 -24.25 -20.31 6.28
C TRP A 65 -25.23 -19.30 6.91
N GLN A 66 -24.84 -18.69 8.04
CA GLN A 66 -25.64 -17.66 8.72
C GLN A 66 -25.46 -16.25 8.14
N THR A 67 -24.51 -16.04 7.23
CA THR A 67 -24.26 -14.74 6.61
C THR A 67 -24.99 -14.66 5.28
N ASP A 68 -25.87 -13.67 5.11
CA ASP A 68 -26.48 -13.36 3.81
C ASP A 68 -25.36 -13.08 2.80
N GLU A 69 -25.19 -14.00 1.85
CA GLU A 69 -24.07 -13.95 0.90
C GLU A 69 -24.22 -12.81 -0.09
N LEU A 70 -25.48 -12.46 -0.38
CA LEU A 70 -25.81 -11.54 -1.43
C LEU A 70 -25.95 -10.10 -0.91
N ARG A 71 -25.26 -9.16 -1.54
CA ARG A 71 -25.53 -7.74 -1.38
C ARG A 71 -26.91 -7.40 -1.96
N ARG A 72 -27.76 -6.77 -1.14
CA ARG A 72 -29.09 -6.25 -1.55
C ARG A 72 -29.01 -4.96 -2.36
N GLN A 73 -27.85 -4.28 -2.35
CA GLN A 73 -27.60 -3.04 -3.09
C GLN A 73 -26.34 -3.21 -3.94
N LYS A 74 -26.36 -2.63 -5.14
CA LYS A 74 -25.19 -2.59 -6.04
C LYS A 74 -24.05 -1.84 -5.35
N PRO A 75 -22.80 -2.34 -5.39
CA PRO A 75 -21.66 -1.62 -4.81
C PRO A 75 -21.48 -0.26 -5.47
N THR A 76 -21.02 0.72 -4.69
CA THR A 76 -20.60 2.01 -5.24
C THR A 76 -19.25 1.85 -5.97
N PRO A 77 -18.90 2.74 -6.92
CA PRO A 77 -17.58 2.70 -7.56
C PRO A 77 -16.41 2.76 -6.56
N VAL A 78 -16.59 3.47 -5.44
CA VAL A 78 -15.59 3.52 -4.36
C VAL A 78 -15.48 2.18 -3.64
N ASP A 79 -16.59 1.44 -3.47
CA ASP A 79 -16.56 0.09 -2.89
C ASP A 79 -15.86 -0.91 -3.80
N GLU A 80 -16.05 -0.81 -5.11
CA GLU A 80 -15.35 -1.61 -6.11
C GLU A 80 -13.85 -1.32 -6.07
N ALA A 81 -13.45 -0.04 -6.06
CA ALA A 81 -12.04 0.35 -5.92
C ALA A 81 -11.42 -0.17 -4.62
N ARG A 82 -12.12 -0.06 -3.48
CA ARG A 82 -11.67 -0.64 -2.19
C ARG A 82 -11.50 -2.15 -2.26
N ALA A 83 -12.37 -2.85 -2.98
CA ALA A 83 -12.24 -4.29 -3.19
C ALA A 83 -10.98 -4.62 -4.01
N GLY A 84 -10.71 -3.85 -5.07
CA GLY A 84 -9.48 -3.95 -5.86
C GLY A 84 -8.22 -3.73 -5.02
N LEU A 85 -8.18 -2.66 -4.23
CA LEU A 85 -7.06 -2.36 -3.33
C LEU A 85 -6.82 -3.47 -2.29
N ASN A 86 -7.90 -4.09 -1.80
CA ASN A 86 -7.78 -5.22 -0.89
C ASN A 86 -7.13 -6.45 -1.52
N ILE A 87 -7.29 -6.69 -2.83
CA ILE A 87 -6.58 -7.75 -3.55
C ILE A 87 -5.06 -7.47 -3.53
N VAL A 88 -4.68 -6.20 -3.71
CA VAL A 88 -3.27 -5.79 -3.61
C VAL A 88 -2.73 -6.09 -2.22
N GLU A 89 -3.38 -5.60 -1.17
CA GLU A 89 -2.96 -5.79 0.23
C GLU A 89 -2.85 -7.27 0.62
N GLN A 90 -3.86 -8.08 0.31
CA GLN A 90 -3.94 -9.45 0.79
C GLN A 90 -3.06 -10.43 0.01
N SER A 91 -2.93 -10.21 -1.30
CA SER A 91 -2.32 -11.19 -2.21
C SER A 91 -1.06 -10.62 -2.85
N LEU A 92 -1.19 -9.58 -3.68
CA LEU A 92 -0.09 -9.09 -4.52
C LEU A 92 1.07 -8.53 -3.70
N TRP A 93 0.79 -7.90 -2.55
CA TRP A 93 1.78 -7.33 -1.64
C TRP A 93 2.82 -8.36 -1.16
N LYS A 94 2.40 -9.62 -0.99
CA LYS A 94 3.27 -10.74 -0.63
C LYS A 94 3.79 -11.45 -1.88
N ALA A 95 2.91 -11.72 -2.85
CA ALA A 95 3.25 -12.53 -4.02
C ALA A 95 4.34 -11.89 -4.89
N VAL A 96 4.30 -10.57 -5.10
CA VAL A 96 5.19 -9.86 -6.03
C VAL A 96 6.67 -9.96 -5.61
N PRO A 97 7.08 -9.60 -4.38
CA PRO A 97 8.49 -9.77 -3.97
C PRO A 97 8.97 -11.22 -4.04
N HIS A 98 8.13 -12.18 -3.67
CA HIS A 98 8.46 -13.61 -3.78
C HIS A 98 8.70 -14.04 -5.23
N TYR A 99 7.83 -13.60 -6.16
CA TYR A 99 8.01 -13.83 -7.58
C TYR A 99 9.31 -13.21 -8.09
N LEU A 100 9.55 -11.92 -7.80
CA LEU A 100 10.77 -11.22 -8.23
C LEU A 100 12.04 -11.85 -7.67
N ARG A 101 11.99 -12.40 -6.45
CA ARG A 101 13.11 -13.18 -5.87
C ARG A 101 13.38 -14.45 -6.67
N ARG A 102 12.32 -15.19 -7.07
CA ARG A 102 12.46 -16.38 -7.92
C ARG A 102 13.05 -16.03 -9.29
N VAL A 103 12.59 -14.95 -9.91
CA VAL A 103 13.13 -14.45 -11.18
C VAL A 103 14.60 -14.06 -11.03
N SER A 104 14.95 -13.30 -9.99
CA SER A 104 16.32 -12.89 -9.71
C SER A 104 17.26 -14.09 -9.51
N ASN A 105 16.82 -15.12 -8.77
CA ASN A 105 17.57 -16.35 -8.57
C ASN A 105 17.77 -17.14 -9.86
N ALA A 106 16.72 -17.24 -10.69
CA ALA A 106 16.82 -17.88 -12.00
C ALA A 106 17.79 -17.13 -12.92
N LEU A 107 17.72 -15.79 -12.97
CA LEU A 107 18.65 -14.96 -13.75
C LEU A 107 20.08 -15.12 -13.29
N LYS A 108 20.33 -15.09 -11.97
CA LYS A 108 21.66 -15.30 -11.41
C LYS A 108 22.21 -16.68 -11.78
N LYS A 109 21.37 -17.72 -11.74
CA LYS A 109 21.75 -19.09 -12.12
C LYS A 109 22.14 -19.22 -13.60
N HIS A 110 21.40 -18.57 -14.51
CA HIS A 110 21.62 -18.74 -15.96
C HIS A 110 22.55 -17.70 -16.59
N THR A 111 22.68 -16.51 -15.99
CA THR A 111 23.41 -15.38 -16.57
C THR A 111 24.55 -14.85 -15.68
N GLY A 112 24.64 -15.33 -14.44
CA GLY A 112 25.61 -14.85 -13.45
C GLY A 112 25.24 -13.53 -12.77
N LYS A 113 24.21 -12.82 -13.24
CA LYS A 113 23.75 -11.55 -12.67
C LYS A 113 22.31 -11.66 -12.16
N PRO A 114 22.01 -11.16 -10.94
CA PRO A 114 20.64 -11.10 -10.43
C PRO A 114 19.83 -10.01 -11.13
N LEU A 115 18.51 -10.04 -10.94
CA LEU A 115 17.63 -8.92 -11.30
C LEU A 115 17.99 -7.69 -10.44
N PRO A 116 18.24 -6.50 -11.03
CA PRO A 116 18.40 -5.27 -10.29
C PRO A 116 17.20 -4.99 -9.37
N LEU A 117 17.43 -4.38 -8.21
CA LEU A 117 16.38 -4.19 -7.20
C LEU A 117 15.22 -3.31 -7.65
N THR A 118 15.52 -2.28 -8.44
CA THR A 118 14.56 -1.29 -8.95
C THR A 118 13.96 -1.70 -10.29
N CYS A 119 14.37 -2.82 -10.88
CA CYS A 119 13.82 -3.31 -12.14
C CYS A 119 12.49 -4.05 -11.89
N THR A 120 11.42 -3.59 -12.54
CA THR A 120 10.06 -4.07 -12.32
C THR A 120 9.40 -4.52 -13.62
N PRO A 121 9.51 -5.83 -13.96
CA PRO A 121 8.92 -6.35 -15.19
C PRO A 121 7.40 -6.51 -15.12
N ILE A 122 6.78 -6.15 -13.99
CA ILE A 122 5.33 -6.22 -13.78
C ILE A 122 4.88 -4.86 -13.25
N LYS A 123 3.80 -4.33 -13.83
CA LYS A 123 3.08 -3.15 -13.35
C LYS A 123 1.60 -3.47 -13.16
N PHE A 124 0.92 -2.65 -12.38
CA PHE A 124 -0.50 -2.81 -12.11
C PHE A 124 -1.27 -1.54 -12.45
N GLY A 125 -2.36 -1.73 -13.20
CA GLY A 125 -3.35 -0.70 -13.51
C GLY A 125 -4.71 -1.07 -12.92
N THR A 126 -5.65 -0.13 -12.93
CA THR A 126 -7.03 -0.37 -12.52
C THR A 126 -8.00 0.51 -13.29
N TRP A 127 -9.19 -0.03 -13.59
CA TRP A 127 -10.32 0.71 -14.15
C TRP A 127 -11.33 1.15 -13.08
N MET A 128 -11.25 0.58 -11.87
CA MET A 128 -12.18 0.87 -10.79
C MET A 128 -12.04 2.33 -10.33
N GLY A 129 -13.07 3.14 -10.58
CA GLY A 129 -13.08 4.59 -10.29
C GLY A 129 -12.62 5.48 -11.45
N GLY A 130 -12.21 4.91 -12.58
CA GLY A 130 -11.74 5.62 -13.77
C GLY A 130 -12.55 5.33 -15.04
N ASP A 131 -13.10 4.12 -15.16
CA ASP A 131 -14.02 3.74 -16.24
C ASP A 131 -15.43 4.30 -15.99
N ARG A 132 -15.80 5.31 -16.77
CA ARG A 132 -17.11 5.98 -16.71
C ARG A 132 -17.97 5.72 -17.94
N ASP A 133 -17.48 4.90 -18.88
CA ASP A 133 -18.20 4.53 -20.09
C ASP A 133 -19.51 3.82 -19.73
N GLY A 134 -20.64 4.44 -20.08
CA GLY A 134 -21.98 3.98 -19.72
C GLY A 134 -22.29 3.96 -18.21
N ASN A 135 -21.46 4.56 -17.35
CA ASN A 135 -21.64 4.55 -15.90
C ASN A 135 -21.58 5.96 -15.28
N PRO A 136 -22.74 6.64 -15.14
CA PRO A 136 -22.79 8.01 -14.60
C PRO A 136 -22.41 8.11 -13.11
N ASN A 137 -22.29 6.97 -12.40
CA ASN A 137 -21.87 6.98 -10.99
C ASN A 137 -20.36 7.22 -10.84
N VAL A 138 -19.57 7.11 -11.91
CA VAL A 138 -18.12 7.39 -11.89
C VAL A 138 -17.90 8.84 -12.31
N THR A 139 -18.00 9.74 -11.33
CA THR A 139 -17.81 11.18 -11.52
C THR A 139 -16.33 11.58 -11.39
N ALA A 140 -16.00 12.81 -11.80
CA ALA A 140 -14.67 13.37 -11.57
C ALA A 140 -14.24 13.32 -10.09
N LYS A 141 -15.19 13.54 -9.15
CA LYS A 141 -14.94 13.41 -7.71
C LYS A 141 -14.57 11.98 -7.32
N VAL A 142 -15.28 10.97 -7.83
CA VAL A 142 -14.97 9.56 -7.55
C VAL A 142 -13.54 9.22 -7.99
N THR A 143 -13.13 9.69 -9.17
CA THR A 143 -11.75 9.51 -9.67
C THR A 143 -10.72 10.13 -8.72
N LYS A 144 -10.96 11.36 -8.23
CA LYS A 144 -10.10 12.02 -7.22
C LYS A 144 -10.03 11.18 -5.94
N ASP A 145 -11.18 10.82 -5.36
CA ASP A 145 -11.28 10.11 -4.10
C ASP A 145 -10.57 8.74 -4.17
N VAL A 146 -10.79 7.98 -5.25
CA VAL A 146 -10.17 6.66 -5.46
C VAL A 146 -8.66 6.78 -5.63
N SER A 147 -8.19 7.76 -6.39
CA SER A 147 -6.75 7.99 -6.56
C SER A 147 -6.07 8.34 -5.23
N LEU A 148 -6.66 9.24 -4.43
CA LEU A 148 -6.14 9.61 -3.12
C LEU A 148 -6.17 8.44 -2.13
N LEU A 149 -7.26 7.65 -2.14
CA LEU A 149 -7.37 6.44 -1.32
C LEU A 149 -6.31 5.41 -1.66
N SER A 150 -5.99 5.25 -2.95
CA SER A 150 -4.93 4.35 -3.41
C SER A 150 -3.55 4.77 -2.88
N ARG A 151 -3.25 6.08 -2.93
CA ARG A 151 -2.03 6.66 -2.34
C ARG A 151 -1.96 6.45 -0.83
N TRP A 152 -3.09 6.65 -0.15
CA TRP A 152 -3.17 6.48 1.30
C TRP A 152 -2.89 5.03 1.70
N MET A 153 -3.45 4.06 0.96
CA MET A 153 -3.22 2.64 1.19
C MET A 153 -1.76 2.25 0.91
N ALA A 154 -1.14 2.80 -0.13
CA ALA A 154 0.28 2.58 -0.41
C ALA A 154 1.15 2.94 0.81
N ILE A 155 0.94 4.15 1.33
CA ILE A 155 1.68 4.68 2.47
C ILE A 155 1.41 3.87 3.74
N ASP A 156 0.15 3.50 4.01
CA ASP A 156 -0.19 2.67 5.17
C ASP A 156 0.55 1.31 5.12
N LEU A 157 0.59 0.66 3.96
CA LEU A 157 1.33 -0.59 3.78
C LEU A 157 2.85 -0.39 3.95
N TYR A 158 3.42 0.70 3.44
CA TYR A 158 4.84 1.00 3.63
C TYR A 158 5.18 1.26 5.11
N ILE A 159 4.34 1.98 5.86
CA ILE A 159 4.54 2.21 7.29
C ILE A 159 4.66 0.88 8.04
N ARG A 160 3.79 -0.09 7.76
CA ARG A 160 3.83 -1.43 8.40
C ARG A 160 5.14 -2.18 8.11
N GLU A 161 5.64 -2.11 6.88
CA GLU A 161 6.91 -2.74 6.49
C GLU A 161 8.12 -2.04 7.12
N VAL A 162 8.15 -0.70 7.10
CA VAL A 162 9.23 0.11 7.69
C VAL A 162 9.29 -0.08 9.20
N ASP A 163 8.15 -0.09 9.89
CA ASP A 163 8.10 -0.30 11.33
C ASP A 163 8.69 -1.66 11.70
N SER A 164 8.31 -2.70 10.95
CA SER A 164 8.87 -4.03 11.14
C SER A 164 10.37 -4.10 10.84
N LEU A 165 10.85 -3.45 9.78
CA LEU A 165 12.28 -3.37 9.44
C LEU A 165 13.08 -2.63 10.51
N ARG A 166 12.49 -1.60 11.11
CA ARG A 166 13.11 -0.86 12.22
C ARG A 166 13.35 -1.78 13.42
N PHE A 167 12.46 -2.71 13.72
CA PHE A 167 12.72 -3.71 14.75
C PHE A 167 13.84 -4.69 14.37
N GLU A 168 13.87 -5.13 13.11
CA GLU A 168 14.83 -6.13 12.62
C GLU A 168 16.26 -5.59 12.45
N LEU A 169 16.42 -4.39 11.90
CA LEU A 169 17.73 -3.81 11.57
C LEU A 169 18.33 -3.06 12.78
N SER A 170 18.72 -3.79 13.81
CA SER A 170 19.31 -3.27 15.06
C SER A 170 20.83 -3.08 15.02
N MET A 171 21.47 -3.28 13.87
CA MET A 171 22.93 -3.30 13.73
C MET A 171 23.55 -1.91 13.92
N ASN A 172 24.71 -1.88 14.58
CA ASN A 172 25.47 -0.65 14.80
C ASN A 172 26.46 -0.36 13.66
N ARG A 173 26.93 -1.40 12.98
CA ARG A 173 27.93 -1.25 11.89
C ARG A 173 27.25 -0.75 10.62
N CYS A 174 27.70 0.40 10.12
CA CYS A 174 27.21 1.01 8.90
C CYS A 174 28.33 1.69 8.10
N SER A 175 27.99 2.12 6.89
CA SER A 175 28.81 2.97 6.04
C SER A 175 28.87 4.42 6.55
N ASP A 176 29.93 5.16 6.17
CA ASP A 176 30.12 6.55 6.59
C ASP A 176 29.01 7.48 6.07
N THR A 177 28.41 7.17 4.93
CA THR A 177 27.25 7.90 4.36
C THR A 177 26.01 7.73 5.22
N LEU A 178 25.66 6.49 5.58
CA LEU A 178 24.51 6.23 6.46
C LEU A 178 24.72 6.81 7.86
N SER A 179 25.95 6.73 8.38
CA SER A 179 26.28 7.29 9.70
C SER A 179 26.06 8.81 9.74
N ARG A 180 26.49 9.53 8.69
CA ARG A 180 26.27 10.99 8.59
C ARG A 180 24.79 11.34 8.56
N LEU A 181 24.00 10.67 7.72
CA LEU A 181 22.57 10.89 7.66
C LEU A 181 21.90 10.63 9.02
N ALA A 182 22.28 9.55 9.71
CA ALA A 182 21.74 9.27 11.04
C ALA A 182 22.10 10.37 12.06
N HIS A 183 23.28 10.99 11.95
CA HIS A 183 23.65 12.12 12.80
C HIS A 183 22.87 13.38 12.46
N GLU A 184 22.74 13.73 11.18
CA GLU A 184 21.95 14.87 10.72
C GLU A 184 20.51 14.79 11.24
N ILE A 185 19.86 13.63 11.11
CA ILE A 185 18.51 13.38 11.65
C ILE A 185 18.45 13.58 13.17
N LEU A 186 19.46 13.12 13.92
CA LEU A 186 19.48 13.25 15.38
C LEU A 186 19.71 14.70 15.83
N GLU A 187 20.45 15.50 15.08
CA GLU A 187 20.64 16.92 15.37
C GLU A 187 19.37 17.72 15.06
N GLU A 188 18.70 17.45 13.93
CA GLU A 188 17.41 18.05 13.59
C GLU A 188 16.36 17.82 14.69
N VAL A 189 16.27 16.59 15.22
CA VAL A 189 15.33 16.24 16.30
C VAL A 189 15.69 16.91 17.63
N LYS A 190 16.96 17.27 17.86
CA LYS A 190 17.37 18.01 19.08
C LYS A 190 17.04 19.50 18.98
N ASP A 191 17.22 20.08 17.79
CA ASP A 191 16.92 21.48 17.51
C ASP A 191 15.41 21.73 17.44
N GLU A 192 14.62 20.72 17.05
CA GLU A 192 13.18 20.68 17.27
C GLU A 192 12.85 20.56 18.76
N ASN A 193 12.83 21.70 19.45
CA ASN A 193 12.45 21.84 20.85
C ASN A 193 11.21 20.96 21.19
N PRO A 194 11.28 19.98 22.12
CA PRO A 194 10.19 19.03 22.38
C PRO A 194 8.85 19.67 22.82
N ARG A 195 8.85 20.97 23.13
CA ARG A 195 7.68 21.72 23.61
C ARG A 195 6.82 22.32 22.49
N GLU A 196 7.30 22.42 21.25
CA GLU A 196 6.49 22.99 20.16
C GLU A 196 5.82 21.91 19.30
N SER A 197 6.51 20.79 19.03
CA SER A 197 5.95 19.64 18.32
C SER A 197 4.84 18.92 19.11
N TRP A 198 5.03 18.72 20.42
CA TRP A 198 4.01 18.11 21.29
C TRP A 198 2.78 19.01 21.51
N ASN A 199 2.96 20.34 21.59
CA ASN A 199 1.82 21.25 21.78
C ASN A 199 1.05 21.53 20.50
N GLN A 200 1.67 21.46 19.31
CA GLN A 200 0.92 21.48 18.05
C GLN A 200 0.15 20.17 17.82
N SER A 201 0.71 19.03 18.24
CA SER A 201 0.02 17.74 18.19
C SER A 201 -1.11 17.61 19.24
N MET A 202 -0.97 18.22 20.42
CA MET A 202 -1.94 18.12 21.53
C MET A 202 -3.01 19.23 21.54
N ASN A 203 -2.75 20.43 21.00
CA ASN A 203 -3.79 21.48 20.91
C ASN A 203 -4.64 21.40 19.64
N ARG A 204 -4.35 20.47 18.72
CA ARG A 204 -5.26 20.08 17.62
C ARG A 204 -5.99 18.76 17.85
N SER A 205 -5.73 18.06 18.96
CA SER A 205 -6.62 17.01 19.44
C SER A 205 -7.83 17.61 20.14
N GLN A 206 -8.73 18.24 19.37
CA GLN A 206 -10.13 17.96 19.62
C GLN A 206 -10.30 16.48 19.33
N SER A 207 -10.72 15.74 20.35
CA SER A 207 -10.97 14.29 20.30
C SER A 207 -11.81 13.93 19.07
N LEU A 208 -11.15 13.49 18.00
CA LEU A 208 -11.79 12.83 16.87
C LEU A 208 -11.99 11.36 17.25
N PRO A 209 -13.15 10.75 16.92
CA PRO A 209 -13.48 9.43 17.41
C PRO A 209 -12.57 8.37 16.76
N THR A 210 -12.14 7.41 17.56
CA THR A 210 -11.43 6.19 17.12
C THR A 210 -12.31 5.23 16.29
N GLN A 211 -13.41 5.73 15.73
CA GLN A 211 -14.40 4.96 14.98
C GLN A 211 -14.69 5.65 13.65
N LEU A 212 -14.80 4.84 12.59
CA LEU A 212 -15.43 5.21 11.32
C LEU A 212 -16.75 5.96 11.58
N PRO A 213 -17.15 6.91 10.70
CA PRO A 213 -18.36 7.71 10.89
C PRO A 213 -19.56 6.83 11.27
N ALA A 214 -20.25 7.21 12.35
CA ALA A 214 -21.36 6.43 12.89
C ALA A 214 -22.38 6.13 11.78
N ARG A 215 -22.55 4.83 11.49
CA ARG A 215 -23.33 4.15 10.41
C ARG A 215 -22.52 3.42 9.32
N ALA A 216 -21.19 3.45 9.33
CA ALA A 216 -20.39 2.64 8.40
C ALA A 216 -20.38 1.11 8.72
N HIS A 217 -20.74 0.73 9.94
CA HIS A 217 -20.75 -0.68 10.40
C HIS A 217 -22.16 -1.29 10.56
N LEU A 218 -23.22 -0.53 10.29
CA LEU A 218 -24.59 -1.01 10.40
C LEU A 218 -25.11 -1.39 9.01
N PRO A 219 -25.75 -2.56 8.83
CA PRO A 219 -26.60 -2.79 7.67
C PRO A 219 -27.66 -1.69 7.61
N SER A 220 -27.99 -1.21 6.41
CA SER A 220 -29.12 -0.30 6.18
C SER A 220 -30.39 -0.94 6.75
N PHE A 221 -30.82 -0.50 7.93
CA PHE A 221 -32.15 -0.77 8.43
C PHE A 221 -33.10 0.21 7.76
N ALA A 222 -34.00 -0.31 6.94
CA ALA A 222 -35.18 0.41 6.52
C ALA A 222 -36.00 0.79 7.77
N ALA A 223 -36.49 2.02 7.81
CA ALA A 223 -37.42 2.48 8.82
C ALA A 223 -38.68 1.59 8.83
N ASN A 224 -39.18 1.34 10.04
CA ASN A 224 -40.27 0.43 10.38
C ASN A 224 -41.48 0.47 9.42
N GLY A 225 -41.83 -0.71 8.91
CA GLY A 225 -43.21 -1.07 8.57
C GLY A 225 -43.58 -2.29 9.43
N GLU A 226 -44.67 -2.20 10.18
CA GLU A 226 -45.16 -3.25 11.07
C GLU A 226 -45.42 -4.56 10.31
N SER A 227 -44.90 -5.68 10.81
CA SER A 227 -45.39 -7.01 10.43
C SER A 227 -45.36 -7.94 11.64
N GLN A 228 -46.54 -8.25 12.15
CA GLN A 228 -46.82 -9.24 13.18
C GLN A 228 -46.51 -10.65 12.67
N HIS A 229 -45.69 -11.42 13.39
CA HIS A 229 -45.71 -12.89 13.29
C HIS A 229 -45.45 -13.55 14.65
N PRO A 230 -45.99 -14.76 14.91
CA PRO A 230 -46.24 -15.29 16.25
C PRO A 230 -45.01 -15.95 16.87
N ARG A 231 -44.87 -15.83 18.19
CA ARG A 231 -43.92 -16.59 19.01
C ARG A 231 -44.25 -18.09 18.97
N LEU A 232 -43.24 -18.90 18.69
CA LEU A 232 -43.24 -20.34 18.96
C LEU A 232 -42.35 -20.58 20.18
N ASP A 233 -42.97 -21.00 21.29
CA ASP A 233 -42.28 -21.45 22.50
C ASP A 233 -41.82 -22.90 22.33
N ILE A 234 -40.56 -23.18 22.68
CA ILE A 234 -40.02 -24.54 22.81
C ILE A 234 -39.53 -24.73 24.27
N PRO A 235 -39.86 -25.84 24.95
CA PRO A 235 -39.54 -26.02 26.37
C PRO A 235 -38.10 -26.52 26.58
N GLY A 236 -37.41 -25.96 27.57
CA GLY A 236 -36.15 -26.50 28.09
C GLY A 236 -36.37 -27.51 29.22
N PRO A 237 -35.42 -28.43 29.48
CA PRO A 237 -35.45 -29.25 30.69
C PRO A 237 -34.62 -28.63 31.82
N ASP A 238 -35.20 -28.70 33.02
CA ASP A 238 -34.63 -28.35 34.31
C ASP A 238 -33.36 -29.13 34.65
N HIS A 239 -32.35 -28.44 35.20
CA HIS A 239 -31.51 -29.04 36.25
C HIS A 239 -31.02 -28.00 37.26
N LYS A 240 -31.20 -28.37 38.53
CA LYS A 240 -31.11 -27.58 39.76
C LYS A 240 -29.69 -27.23 40.18
N ASP A 241 -29.59 -26.04 40.77
CA ASP A 241 -28.49 -25.57 41.62
C ASP A 241 -28.21 -26.48 42.82
N GLY A 242 -26.94 -26.49 43.23
CA GLY A 242 -26.48 -26.99 44.52
C GLY A 242 -25.08 -26.51 44.81
N GLY A 243 -24.96 -25.33 45.42
CA GLY A 243 -23.68 -24.80 45.90
C GLY A 243 -23.20 -25.48 47.19
N THR A 244 -21.88 -25.52 47.40
CA THR A 244 -21.31 -25.47 48.77
C THR A 244 -19.84 -25.07 48.73
N SER A 245 -19.52 -24.19 49.68
CA SER A 245 -18.23 -23.60 50.05
C SER A 245 -17.26 -24.58 50.72
N SER A 246 -15.94 -24.38 50.57
CA SER A 246 -15.01 -23.96 51.65
C SER A 246 -13.53 -24.39 51.45
N SER A 247 -12.66 -23.39 51.63
CA SER A 247 -11.26 -23.33 52.10
C SER A 247 -10.44 -24.59 52.43
N THR A 248 -9.16 -24.61 52.01
CA THR A 248 -7.97 -24.59 52.94
C THR A 248 -6.60 -24.41 52.23
N THR A 249 -5.91 -23.35 52.65
CA THR A 249 -4.47 -23.12 52.95
C THR A 249 -3.29 -24.01 52.46
N VAL A 250 -2.28 -23.29 51.92
CA VAL A 250 -0.82 -23.24 52.26
C VAL A 250 0.13 -24.35 51.77
N GLY A 251 1.22 -23.91 51.10
CA GLY A 251 2.47 -24.67 50.95
C GLY A 251 3.55 -23.93 50.16
N ASN A 252 4.47 -23.25 50.88
CA ASN A 252 5.68 -22.58 50.40
C ASN A 252 6.79 -23.60 50.06
N GLY A 253 7.65 -23.33 49.06
CA GLY A 253 8.92 -24.07 48.92
C GLY A 253 9.69 -23.90 47.60
N ASN A 254 10.62 -22.94 47.55
CA ASN A 254 11.91 -23.04 46.84
C ASN A 254 12.98 -23.36 47.91
N PRO A 255 14.23 -23.84 47.63
CA PRO A 255 15.07 -23.65 46.43
C PRO A 255 15.71 -24.99 45.94
N THR A 256 16.60 -25.13 44.95
CA THR A 256 18.04 -24.78 44.97
C THR A 256 18.71 -25.33 43.69
N SER A 257 19.68 -24.59 43.15
CA SER A 257 20.66 -25.01 42.12
C SER A 257 21.69 -26.02 42.67
N PRO A 258 22.48 -26.66 41.79
CA PRO A 258 23.92 -26.34 41.84
C PRO A 258 24.60 -26.24 40.47
N SER A 259 25.59 -25.35 40.44
CA SER A 259 26.59 -25.11 39.41
C SER A 259 27.82 -26.03 39.57
N PHE A 260 28.43 -26.46 38.46
CA PHE A 260 29.82 -26.95 38.41
C PHE A 260 30.61 -26.22 37.33
N ASN A 261 31.88 -25.99 37.62
CA ASN A 261 32.81 -25.08 36.96
C ASN A 261 34.11 -25.84 36.59
N SER A 262 34.98 -25.19 35.79
CA SER A 262 36.37 -25.56 35.39
C SER A 262 36.51 -26.38 34.09
N SER A 263 37.47 -26.18 33.17
CA SER A 263 38.55 -25.18 32.99
C SER A 263 39.33 -25.49 31.66
N GLN A 264 39.42 -24.52 30.73
CA GLN A 264 40.63 -23.96 30.05
C GLN A 264 41.70 -24.88 29.35
N PRO A 265 42.62 -24.37 28.48
CA PRO A 265 42.55 -24.51 27.01
C PRO A 265 43.79 -25.18 26.35
N PHE A 266 43.75 -25.46 25.04
CA PHE A 266 44.91 -25.88 24.24
C PHE A 266 45.27 -24.85 23.15
N SER A 267 46.59 -24.59 23.04
CA SER A 267 47.26 -23.70 22.08
C SER A 267 48.00 -24.48 20.99
N GLN A 268 48.39 -23.77 19.92
CA GLN A 268 49.31 -24.08 18.78
C GLN A 268 48.58 -24.35 17.45
N ARG A 269 48.98 -23.82 16.28
CA ARG A 269 50.18 -23.06 15.84
C ARG A 269 49.88 -22.33 14.52
N LYS A 270 50.54 -21.19 14.32
CA LYS A 270 50.64 -20.39 13.09
C LYS A 270 51.07 -21.21 11.86
N LEU A 271 50.48 -20.94 10.70
CA LEU A 271 51.18 -20.96 9.41
C LEU A 271 50.85 -19.69 8.64
N LEU A 272 51.88 -18.91 8.32
CA LEU A 272 51.84 -17.68 7.53
C LEU A 272 51.87 -18.04 6.04
N THR A 273 51.01 -17.40 5.25
CA THR A 273 51.14 -17.33 3.78
C THR A 273 51.03 -15.86 3.38
N GLU A 274 52.11 -15.33 2.83
CA GLU A 274 52.33 -13.95 2.43
C GLU A 274 51.59 -13.56 1.13
N THR A 275 50.66 -12.60 1.30
CA THR A 275 50.57 -11.29 0.62
C THR A 275 50.47 -11.17 -0.91
N GLN A 276 49.27 -10.75 -1.35
CA GLN A 276 49.06 -9.73 -2.39
C GLN A 276 47.93 -8.76 -1.94
N THR A 277 48.24 -7.87 -1.00
CA THR A 277 47.33 -6.79 -0.57
C THR A 277 48.13 -5.50 -0.42
N GLY A 278 48.25 -4.76 -1.52
CA GLY A 278 49.07 -3.56 -1.54
C GLY A 278 48.62 -2.54 -2.58
N LYS A 279 47.32 -2.22 -2.64
CA LYS A 279 46.80 -1.04 -3.37
C LYS A 279 45.58 -0.34 -2.74
N SER A 280 45.10 -0.74 -1.55
CA SER A 280 43.89 -0.18 -0.95
C SER A 280 44.11 0.79 0.23
N SER A 281 45.32 1.34 0.43
CA SER A 281 45.70 1.91 1.74
C SER A 281 46.25 3.34 1.75
N PHE A 282 45.85 4.22 0.83
CA PHE A 282 46.18 5.65 0.97
C PHE A 282 44.93 6.53 1.00
N GLN A 283 43.95 6.23 0.15
CA GLN A 283 42.70 6.99 0.08
C GLN A 283 41.83 6.84 1.34
N LYS A 284 41.82 5.65 1.96
CA LYS A 284 41.16 5.39 3.26
C LYS A 284 41.79 6.11 4.46
N LEU A 285 43.01 6.66 4.32
CA LEU A 285 43.68 7.43 5.37
C LEU A 285 43.40 8.93 5.28
N LEU A 286 42.89 9.39 4.13
CA LEU A 286 42.56 10.79 3.86
C LEU A 286 41.10 11.12 4.19
N GLU A 287 40.23 10.11 4.26
CA GLU A 287 38.84 10.28 4.69
C GLU A 287 38.76 10.23 6.23
N PRO A 288 38.22 11.26 6.89
CA PRO A 288 37.98 11.21 8.33
C PRO A 288 36.93 10.13 8.59
N GLN A 289 37.37 8.98 9.09
CA GLN A 289 36.49 7.96 9.67
C GLN A 289 35.78 8.61 10.86
N LEU A 290 34.49 8.92 10.71
CA LEU A 290 33.70 9.43 11.82
C LEU A 290 33.68 8.35 12.92
N PRO A 291 33.96 8.68 14.19
CA PRO A 291 33.88 7.72 15.27
C PRO A 291 32.48 7.11 15.30
N GLN A 292 32.37 5.79 15.16
CA GLN A 292 31.13 5.08 15.44
C GLN A 292 30.77 5.36 16.90
N LEU A 293 29.81 6.25 17.12
CA LEU A 293 29.37 6.62 18.46
C LEU A 293 28.76 5.39 19.14
N PRO A 294 29.31 4.93 20.28
CA PRO A 294 28.79 3.77 20.97
C PRO A 294 27.34 4.04 21.40
N GLY A 295 26.40 3.24 20.88
CA GLY A 295 25.00 3.25 21.29
C GLY A 295 23.98 3.77 20.25
N ILE A 296 24.42 4.26 19.08
CA ILE A 296 23.49 4.64 18.01
C ILE A 296 23.19 3.41 17.13
N ALA A 297 21.90 3.18 16.87
CA ALA A 297 21.42 2.18 15.90
C ALA A 297 21.06 2.92 14.58
N PRO A 298 22.02 3.16 13.67
CA PRO A 298 21.87 4.09 12.54
C PRO A 298 20.72 3.72 11.60
N TYR A 299 20.55 2.43 11.28
CA TYR A 299 19.43 1.97 10.45
C TYR A 299 18.07 2.26 11.12
N ARG A 300 17.97 2.14 12.45
CA ARG A 300 16.73 2.44 13.18
C ARG A 300 16.40 3.92 13.21
N VAL A 301 17.43 4.77 13.26
CA VAL A 301 17.28 6.23 13.19
C VAL A 301 16.76 6.63 11.82
N VAL A 302 17.42 6.18 10.75
CA VAL A 302 17.02 6.49 9.36
C VAL A 302 15.63 5.95 9.06
N LEU A 303 15.34 4.68 9.39
CA LEU A 303 14.00 4.11 9.18
C LEU A 303 12.94 4.75 10.07
N GLY A 304 13.32 5.27 11.25
CA GLY A 304 12.43 6.09 12.08
C GLY A 304 12.00 7.36 11.35
N ASN A 305 12.96 8.12 10.82
CA ASN A 305 12.67 9.32 10.04
C ASN A 305 11.82 9.01 8.79
N VAL A 306 12.13 7.91 8.08
CA VAL A 306 11.32 7.45 6.94
C VAL A 306 9.87 7.19 7.37
N LYS A 307 9.66 6.52 8.51
CA LYS A 307 8.33 6.27 9.07
C LYS A 307 7.61 7.59 9.39
N ASP A 308 8.26 8.51 10.08
CA ASP A 308 7.66 9.80 10.48
C ASP A 308 7.25 10.63 9.25
N LYS A 309 8.06 10.60 8.18
CA LYS A 309 7.74 11.25 6.91
C LYS A 309 6.60 10.54 6.17
N LEU A 310 6.51 9.21 6.22
CA LEU A 310 5.35 8.46 5.70
C LEU A 310 4.07 8.79 6.49
N GLU A 311 4.13 8.91 7.81
CA GLU A 311 2.98 9.29 8.65
C GLU A 311 2.48 10.70 8.32
N ARG A 312 3.39 11.67 8.12
CA ARG A 312 3.03 13.01 7.61
C ARG A 312 2.37 12.95 6.23
N SER A 313 2.90 12.11 5.33
CA SER A 313 2.34 11.90 3.99
C SER A 313 0.92 11.34 4.05
N ARG A 314 0.70 10.35 4.90
CA ARG A 314 -0.63 9.77 5.16
C ARG A 314 -1.59 10.81 5.70
N ARG A 315 -1.16 11.59 6.69
CA ARG A 315 -2.02 12.62 7.32
C ARG A 315 -2.43 13.69 6.32
N ARG A 316 -1.52 14.10 5.43
CA ARG A 316 -1.84 15.01 4.32
C ARG A 316 -2.94 14.44 3.42
N LEU A 317 -2.86 13.16 3.05
CA LEU A 317 -3.88 12.51 2.21
C LEU A 317 -5.25 12.41 2.90
N GLU A 318 -5.28 12.18 4.21
CA GLU A 318 -6.52 12.22 5.00
C GLU A 318 -7.18 13.59 4.93
N LEU A 319 -6.41 14.67 5.07
CA LEU A 319 -6.93 16.04 4.94
C LEU A 319 -7.44 16.32 3.52
N LEU A 320 -6.72 15.87 2.49
CA LEU A 320 -7.14 16.03 1.10
C LEU A 320 -8.44 15.26 0.78
N LEU A 321 -8.64 14.08 1.38
CA LEU A 321 -9.88 13.31 1.26
C LEU A 321 -11.06 13.96 2.00
N GLU A 322 -10.78 14.74 3.04
CA GLU A 322 -11.76 15.54 3.77
C GLU A 322 -11.98 16.93 3.14
N ASP A 323 -11.33 17.22 1.99
CA ASP A 323 -11.30 18.52 1.31
C ASP A 323 -10.89 19.68 2.24
N VAL A 324 -10.02 19.39 3.22
CA VAL A 324 -9.46 20.37 4.16
C VAL A 324 -8.14 20.92 3.60
N ALA A 325 -7.99 22.26 3.63
CA ALA A 325 -6.75 22.92 3.22
C ALA A 325 -5.56 22.43 4.06
N CYS A 326 -4.46 22.09 3.37
CA CYS A 326 -3.26 21.54 3.98
C CYS A 326 -2.03 22.39 3.64
N ASP A 327 -1.43 23.03 4.65
CA ASP A 327 -0.19 23.78 4.52
C ASP A 327 0.99 22.89 4.91
N TYR A 328 1.37 21.96 4.03
CA TYR A 328 2.59 21.16 4.19
C TYR A 328 3.69 21.66 3.28
N HIS A 329 4.91 21.77 3.82
CA HIS A 329 6.07 22.06 2.97
C HIS A 329 6.38 20.81 2.13
N PRO A 330 6.77 20.93 0.84
CA PRO A 330 7.07 19.78 -0.02
C PRO A 330 8.13 18.80 0.52
N LEU A 331 8.96 19.24 1.47
CA LEU A 331 9.99 18.40 2.10
C LEU A 331 9.43 17.50 3.23
N ASP A 332 8.22 17.78 3.74
CA ASP A 332 7.64 17.12 4.91
C ASP A 332 6.96 15.78 4.60
N TYR A 333 6.79 15.46 3.32
CA TYR A 333 6.11 14.25 2.87
C TYR A 333 6.78 13.64 1.64
N TYR A 334 6.43 12.40 1.33
CA TYR A 334 6.82 11.71 0.11
C TYR A 334 5.78 11.97 -0.97
N GLU A 335 6.18 12.62 -2.05
CA GLU A 335 5.36 12.78 -3.25
C GLU A 335 5.66 11.66 -4.25
N THR A 336 6.94 11.30 -4.44
CA THR A 336 7.38 10.32 -5.44
C THR A 336 8.01 9.09 -4.80
N ALA A 337 8.02 7.98 -5.56
CA ALA A 337 8.60 6.72 -5.12
C ALA A 337 10.13 6.83 -4.96
N ASP A 338 10.80 7.62 -5.78
CA ASP A 338 12.26 7.82 -5.73
C ASP A 338 12.71 8.42 -4.40
N GLN A 339 11.95 9.37 -3.86
CA GLN A 339 12.21 9.96 -2.55
C GLN A 339 12.16 8.92 -1.44
N LEU A 340 11.25 7.94 -1.52
CA LEU A 340 11.16 6.84 -0.56
C LEU A 340 12.25 5.78 -0.80
N LEU A 341 12.62 5.53 -2.05
CA LEU A 341 13.67 4.58 -2.41
C LEU A 341 15.05 5.03 -1.94
N GLU A 342 15.36 6.32 -2.01
CA GLU A 342 16.67 6.88 -1.64
C GLU A 342 17.18 6.41 -0.25
N PRO A 343 16.47 6.63 0.87
CA PRO A 343 16.92 6.18 2.18
C PRO A 343 16.93 4.64 2.31
N LEU A 344 16.04 3.93 1.61
CA LEU A 344 15.98 2.46 1.64
C LEU A 344 17.18 1.83 0.91
N LEU A 345 17.55 2.37 -0.25
CA LEU A 345 18.72 1.96 -1.02
C LEU A 345 20.01 2.28 -0.26
N LEU A 346 20.09 3.43 0.40
CA LEU A 346 21.23 3.77 1.26
C LEU A 346 21.41 2.74 2.40
N CYS A 347 20.31 2.33 3.04
CA CYS A 347 20.35 1.25 4.03
C CYS A 347 20.84 -0.07 3.41
N TYR A 348 20.36 -0.41 2.21
CA TYR A 348 20.73 -1.63 1.49
C TYR A 348 22.23 -1.66 1.15
N GLU A 349 22.75 -0.58 0.57
CA GLU A 349 24.17 -0.44 0.21
C GLU A 349 25.08 -0.46 1.45
N SER A 350 24.65 0.18 2.53
CA SER A 350 25.36 0.14 3.82
C SER A 350 25.46 -1.28 4.38
N LEU A 351 24.37 -2.06 4.35
CA LEU A 351 24.39 -3.45 4.80
C LEU A 351 25.30 -4.33 3.94
N GLN A 352 25.25 -4.15 2.61
CA GLN A 352 26.11 -4.90 1.70
C GLN A 352 27.60 -4.60 1.93
N SER A 353 27.97 -3.31 2.02
CA SER A 353 29.36 -2.89 2.25
C SER A 353 29.90 -3.32 3.63
N CYS A 354 29.03 -3.47 4.63
CA CYS A 354 29.41 -3.94 5.97
C CYS A 354 29.52 -5.47 6.10
N GLY A 355 29.22 -6.23 5.04
CA GLY A 355 29.23 -7.70 5.06
C GLY A 355 27.95 -8.34 5.60
N SER A 356 26.88 -7.56 5.79
CA SER A 356 25.57 -7.99 6.28
C SER A 356 24.56 -8.21 5.15
N GLY A 357 25.03 -8.64 3.97
CA GLY A 357 24.21 -8.76 2.76
C GLY A 357 22.98 -9.68 2.90
N VAL A 358 23.06 -10.70 3.76
CA VAL A 358 21.93 -11.60 4.04
C VAL A 358 20.73 -10.84 4.61
N LEU A 359 20.96 -9.80 5.43
CA LEU A 359 19.91 -8.94 5.96
C LEU A 359 19.38 -7.99 4.90
N ALA A 360 20.27 -7.45 4.05
CA ALA A 360 19.92 -6.57 2.94
C ALA A 360 18.98 -7.26 1.93
N ASP A 361 19.31 -8.51 1.57
CA ASP A 361 18.58 -9.34 0.60
C ASP A 361 17.28 -9.95 1.15
N GLY A 362 16.97 -9.69 2.43
CA GLY A 362 15.75 -10.11 3.10
C GLY A 362 14.59 -9.14 2.88
N ARG A 363 13.98 -8.68 3.99
CA ARG A 363 12.79 -7.83 3.95
C ARG A 363 13.04 -6.43 3.39
N LEU A 364 14.26 -5.91 3.50
CA LEU A 364 14.61 -4.62 2.93
C LEU A 364 14.56 -4.66 1.40
N ALA A 365 15.15 -5.69 0.77
CA ALA A 365 15.03 -5.90 -0.67
C ALA A 365 13.57 -6.11 -1.12
N ASP A 366 12.75 -6.78 -0.31
CA ASP A 366 11.32 -6.94 -0.61
C ASP A 366 10.58 -5.60 -0.57
N LEU A 367 10.85 -4.76 0.43
CA LEU A 367 10.28 -3.41 0.50
C LEU A 367 10.72 -2.55 -0.70
N ILE A 368 12.01 -2.55 -1.05
CA ILE A 368 12.52 -1.82 -2.22
C ILE A 368 11.80 -2.26 -3.50
N ARG A 369 11.63 -3.57 -3.70
CA ARG A 369 10.89 -4.11 -4.85
C ARG A 369 9.43 -3.70 -4.85
N ARG A 370 8.78 -3.64 -3.68
CA ARG A 370 7.39 -3.15 -3.56
C ARG A 370 7.31 -1.68 -3.97
N VAL A 371 8.18 -0.82 -3.43
CA VAL A 371 8.20 0.60 -3.79
C VAL A 371 8.45 0.78 -5.28
N ALA A 372 9.40 0.03 -5.86
CA ALA A 372 9.66 0.08 -7.30
C ALA A 372 8.48 -0.42 -8.16
N THR A 373 7.69 -1.39 -7.66
CA THR A 373 6.60 -2.02 -8.45
C THR A 373 5.28 -1.28 -8.31
N PHE A 374 4.93 -0.91 -7.08
CA PHE A 374 3.66 -0.32 -6.71
C PHE A 374 3.72 1.21 -6.64
N GLY A 375 4.92 1.80 -6.56
CA GLY A 375 5.10 3.24 -6.47
C GLY A 375 4.36 3.86 -5.27
N MET A 376 3.93 5.11 -5.42
CA MET A 376 3.17 5.82 -4.39
C MET A 376 1.65 5.67 -4.54
N VAL A 377 1.17 4.90 -5.52
CA VAL A 377 -0.25 4.83 -5.91
C VAL A 377 -0.79 3.39 -5.93
N LEU A 378 0.02 2.37 -5.68
CA LEU A 378 -0.31 0.93 -5.82
C LEU A 378 -0.62 0.48 -7.25
N MET A 379 -1.65 1.07 -7.86
CA MET A 379 -2.11 0.77 -9.20
C MET A 379 -2.45 2.08 -9.90
N LYS A 380 -1.97 2.26 -11.13
CA LYS A 380 -2.32 3.43 -11.93
C LYS A 380 -3.79 3.36 -12.35
N LEU A 381 -4.48 4.48 -12.32
CA LEU A 381 -5.89 4.56 -12.70
C LEU A 381 -6.00 4.91 -14.19
N ASP A 382 -6.59 4.01 -14.97
CA ASP A 382 -6.96 4.32 -16.35
C ASP A 382 -8.28 5.08 -16.37
N LEU A 383 -8.36 6.10 -17.22
CA LEU A 383 -9.59 6.82 -17.49
C LEU A 383 -10.19 6.32 -18.78
N ARG A 384 -11.51 6.11 -18.82
CA ARG A 384 -12.18 5.67 -20.05
C ARG A 384 -13.49 6.40 -20.28
N GLN A 385 -13.72 6.92 -21.48
CA GLN A 385 -14.95 7.61 -21.86
C GLN A 385 -15.29 7.33 -23.33
N GLU A 386 -16.57 7.37 -23.69
CA GLU A 386 -17.00 7.20 -25.09
C GLU A 386 -16.77 8.46 -25.94
N SER A 387 -16.43 8.25 -27.22
CA SER A 387 -16.12 9.30 -28.20
C SER A 387 -17.22 10.35 -28.38
N GLY A 388 -18.50 9.93 -28.30
CA GLY A 388 -19.65 10.82 -28.41
C GLY A 388 -19.64 11.95 -27.38
N ARG A 389 -19.21 11.66 -26.15
CA ARG A 389 -19.13 12.64 -25.05
C ARG A 389 -18.06 13.69 -25.30
N HIS A 390 -16.97 13.32 -25.97
CA HIS A 390 -15.95 14.29 -26.41
C HIS A 390 -16.48 15.18 -27.52
N ALA A 391 -17.22 14.62 -28.49
CA ALA A 391 -17.85 15.39 -29.56
C ALA A 391 -18.87 16.40 -29.00
N GLU A 392 -19.74 15.98 -28.08
CA GLU A 392 -20.69 16.87 -27.38
C GLU A 392 -19.97 18.00 -26.61
N THR A 393 -18.83 17.68 -26.00
CA THR A 393 -18.01 18.67 -25.29
C THR A 393 -17.40 19.68 -26.25
N LEU A 394 -16.89 19.23 -27.40
CA LEU A 394 -16.37 20.10 -28.45
C LEU A 394 -17.47 20.96 -29.07
N ASP A 395 -18.67 20.41 -29.29
CA ASP A 395 -19.84 21.16 -29.77
C ASP A 395 -20.18 22.32 -28.83
N ALA A 396 -20.25 22.05 -27.52
CA ALA A 396 -20.52 23.09 -26.54
C ALA A 396 -19.47 24.23 -26.59
N ILE A 397 -18.18 23.88 -26.76
CA ILE A 397 -17.09 24.85 -26.86
C ILE A 397 -17.20 25.65 -28.17
N THR A 398 -17.36 24.99 -29.32
CA THR A 398 -17.39 25.67 -30.62
C THR A 398 -18.63 26.53 -30.80
N MET A 399 -19.78 26.09 -30.26
CA MET A 399 -21.01 26.89 -30.25
C MET A 399 -20.86 28.13 -29.37
N TYR A 400 -20.27 28.01 -28.17
CA TYR A 400 -20.02 29.17 -27.30
C TYR A 400 -19.07 30.20 -27.93
N LEU A 401 -18.14 29.75 -28.76
CA LEU A 401 -17.18 30.60 -29.47
C LEU A 401 -17.67 31.10 -30.84
N ASP A 402 -18.95 30.91 -31.16
CA ASP A 402 -19.57 31.26 -32.45
C ASP A 402 -18.87 30.63 -33.67
N MET A 403 -18.30 29.42 -33.52
CA MET A 403 -17.60 28.67 -34.58
C MET A 403 -18.49 27.62 -35.28
N GLY A 404 -19.69 27.40 -34.76
CA GLY A 404 -20.64 26.37 -35.22
C GLY A 404 -20.59 25.08 -34.42
N THR A 405 -21.20 24.02 -34.95
CA THR A 405 -21.30 22.69 -34.30
C THR A 405 -20.20 21.77 -34.84
N TYR A 406 -19.28 21.34 -33.97
CA TYR A 406 -18.12 20.50 -34.34
C TYR A 406 -18.54 19.14 -34.94
N SER A 407 -19.59 18.51 -34.41
CA SER A 407 -20.10 17.20 -34.85
C SER A 407 -20.70 17.23 -36.26
N GLU A 408 -21.17 18.39 -36.73
CA GLU A 408 -21.70 18.59 -38.09
C GLU A 408 -20.60 18.82 -39.14
N TRP A 409 -19.34 19.00 -38.72
CA TRP A 409 -18.23 19.19 -39.64
C TRP A 409 -17.84 17.88 -40.31
N ASP A 410 -17.34 17.97 -41.54
CA ASP A 410 -16.65 16.85 -42.17
C ASP A 410 -15.30 16.59 -41.50
N GLU A 411 -14.74 15.41 -41.74
CA GLU A 411 -13.52 14.97 -41.06
C GLU A 411 -12.31 15.84 -41.39
N GLU A 412 -12.23 16.37 -42.62
CA GLU A 412 -11.16 17.28 -43.02
C GLU A 412 -11.19 18.57 -42.19
N LYS A 413 -12.37 19.18 -42.01
CA LYS A 413 -12.52 20.37 -41.18
C LYS A 413 -12.27 20.10 -39.70
N LYS A 414 -12.69 18.93 -39.17
CA LYS A 414 -12.37 18.52 -37.80
C LYS A 414 -10.85 18.44 -37.59
N LEU A 415 -10.14 17.77 -38.49
CA LEU A 415 -8.69 17.63 -38.43
C LEU A 415 -7.96 18.97 -38.55
N ASP A 416 -8.38 19.85 -39.45
CA ASP A 416 -7.79 21.19 -39.59
C ASP A 416 -7.96 22.00 -38.30
N PHE A 417 -9.18 22.05 -37.76
CA PHE A 417 -9.47 22.71 -36.50
C PHE A 417 -8.62 22.16 -35.34
N LEU A 418 -8.65 20.85 -35.10
CA LEU A 418 -7.90 20.23 -34.01
C LEU A 418 -6.39 20.45 -34.15
N THR A 419 -5.85 20.30 -35.37
CA THR A 419 -4.42 20.51 -35.62
C THR A 419 -4.01 21.96 -35.38
N ARG A 420 -4.85 22.91 -35.76
CA ARG A 420 -4.61 24.33 -35.55
C ARG A 420 -4.64 24.69 -34.06
N GLU A 421 -5.66 24.24 -33.33
CA GLU A 421 -5.77 24.53 -31.89
C GLU A 421 -4.68 23.83 -31.07
N LEU A 422 -4.28 22.60 -31.41
CA LEU A 422 -3.17 21.89 -30.75
C LEU A 422 -1.80 22.57 -30.96
N LYS A 423 -1.59 23.25 -32.09
CA LYS A 423 -0.38 24.06 -32.34
C LYS A 423 -0.47 25.45 -31.71
N GLY A 424 -1.68 25.92 -31.44
CA GLY A 424 -1.96 27.19 -30.80
C GLY A 424 -1.46 27.23 -29.36
N LYS A 425 -1.16 28.44 -28.87
CA LYS A 425 -0.84 28.70 -27.45
C LYS A 425 -1.98 29.40 -26.71
N ARG A 426 -3.04 29.77 -27.43
CA ARG A 426 -4.22 30.44 -26.87
C ARG A 426 -5.10 29.37 -26.20
N PRO A 427 -5.53 29.57 -24.94
CA PRO A 427 -6.50 28.68 -24.31
C PRO A 427 -7.81 28.63 -25.10
N LEU A 428 -8.31 27.42 -25.37
CA LEU A 428 -9.55 27.19 -26.12
C LEU A 428 -10.79 27.20 -25.20
N VAL A 429 -10.70 26.55 -24.04
CA VAL A 429 -11.83 26.37 -23.13
C VAL A 429 -12.04 27.63 -22.28
N PRO A 430 -13.20 28.32 -22.37
CA PRO A 430 -13.49 29.49 -21.55
C PRO A 430 -13.76 29.10 -20.08
N VAL A 431 -13.22 29.87 -19.14
CA VAL A 431 -13.28 29.55 -17.69
C VAL A 431 -14.69 29.63 -17.10
N ASN A 432 -15.52 30.54 -17.61
CA ASN A 432 -16.88 30.80 -17.09
C ASN A 432 -17.96 30.31 -18.07
N MET A 433 -17.67 29.30 -18.88
CA MET A 433 -18.64 28.73 -19.81
C MET A 433 -19.69 27.92 -19.03
N GLU A 434 -20.96 28.30 -19.15
CA GLU A 434 -22.07 27.50 -18.64
C GLU A 434 -22.37 26.36 -19.62
N VAL A 435 -22.33 25.11 -19.14
CA VAL A 435 -22.55 23.91 -19.94
C VAL A 435 -23.46 22.93 -19.23
N ALA A 436 -24.03 21.99 -19.99
CA ALA A 436 -24.79 20.87 -19.43
C ALA A 436 -23.92 20.06 -18.45
N SER A 437 -24.57 19.42 -17.46
CA SER A 437 -23.89 18.59 -16.43
C SER A 437 -22.95 17.55 -17.03
N ASP A 438 -23.36 17.01 -18.15
CA ASP A 438 -22.70 15.97 -18.92
C ASP A 438 -21.37 16.41 -19.53
N VAL A 439 -21.37 17.59 -20.15
CA VAL A 439 -20.16 18.25 -20.67
C VAL A 439 -19.27 18.72 -19.53
N LYS A 440 -19.89 19.23 -18.45
CA LYS A 440 -19.17 19.66 -17.25
C LYS A 440 -18.37 18.49 -16.65
N GLU A 441 -18.97 17.30 -16.54
CA GLU A 441 -18.26 16.11 -16.03
C GLU A 441 -17.05 15.73 -16.88
N VAL A 442 -17.11 15.86 -18.22
CA VAL A 442 -15.95 15.61 -19.09
C VAL A 442 -14.83 16.62 -18.80
N LEU A 443 -15.17 17.91 -18.69
CA LEU A 443 -14.20 18.96 -18.39
C LEU A 443 -13.59 18.81 -16.98
N ASP A 444 -14.43 18.57 -15.97
CA ASP A 444 -14.02 18.35 -14.59
C ASP A 444 -13.12 17.10 -14.48
N THR A 445 -13.37 16.07 -15.29
CA THR A 445 -12.51 14.88 -15.35
C THR A 445 -11.10 15.22 -15.81
N PHE A 446 -10.95 15.99 -16.89
CA PHE A 446 -9.64 16.41 -17.36
C PHE A 446 -8.94 17.36 -16.39
N LYS A 447 -9.71 18.20 -15.68
CA LYS A 447 -9.18 19.05 -14.61
C LYS A 447 -8.62 18.21 -13.46
N ILE A 448 -9.38 17.25 -12.95
CA ILE A 448 -8.93 16.30 -11.93
C ILE A 448 -7.73 15.50 -12.42
N ALA A 449 -7.74 15.06 -13.68
CA ALA A 449 -6.62 14.31 -14.25
C ALA A 449 -5.32 15.14 -14.25
N ALA A 450 -5.41 16.43 -14.58
CA ALA A 450 -4.28 17.35 -14.50
C ALA A 450 -3.78 17.59 -13.07
N GLU A 451 -4.68 17.65 -12.08
CA GLU A 451 -4.34 17.79 -10.66
C GLU A 451 -3.67 16.52 -10.08
N LEU A 452 -4.10 15.33 -10.49
CA LEU A 452 -3.57 14.05 -9.99
C LEU A 452 -2.18 13.69 -10.54
N GLY A 453 -1.87 14.15 -11.76
CA GLY A 453 -0.58 13.95 -12.42
C GLY A 453 -0.35 12.55 -13.01
N SER A 454 0.74 12.40 -13.76
CA SER A 454 1.09 11.20 -14.53
C SER A 454 1.47 9.98 -13.69
N ASP A 455 1.82 10.19 -12.43
CA ASP A 455 2.18 9.09 -11.53
C ASP A 455 0.94 8.32 -11.05
N SER A 456 -0.20 9.01 -10.98
CA SER A 456 -1.47 8.45 -10.55
C SER A 456 -2.28 7.81 -11.69
N LEU A 457 -2.06 8.26 -12.92
CA LEU A 457 -2.87 7.89 -14.07
C LEU A 457 -2.11 6.97 -15.02
N GLY A 458 -2.86 6.04 -15.61
CA GLY A 458 -2.43 5.19 -16.71
C GLY A 458 -2.88 5.76 -18.05
N ALA A 459 -3.58 4.96 -18.83
CA ALA A 459 -4.07 5.35 -20.14
C ALA A 459 -5.37 6.20 -20.06
N TYR A 460 -5.59 7.02 -21.08
CA TYR A 460 -6.91 7.57 -21.41
C TYR A 460 -7.48 6.78 -22.59
N VAL A 461 -8.50 5.96 -22.34
CA VAL A 461 -9.13 5.08 -23.33
C VAL A 461 -10.38 5.75 -23.89
N ILE A 462 -10.47 5.83 -25.21
CA ILE A 462 -11.66 6.32 -25.92
C ILE A 462 -12.44 5.12 -26.45
N SER A 463 -13.62 4.87 -25.87
CA SER A 463 -14.55 3.87 -26.38
C SER A 463 -15.23 4.35 -27.66
N MET A 464 -15.63 3.40 -28.51
CA MET A 464 -16.31 3.69 -29.79
C MET A 464 -15.51 4.67 -30.67
N ALA A 465 -14.18 4.57 -30.64
CA ALA A 465 -13.30 5.41 -31.43
C ALA A 465 -13.59 5.24 -32.92
N SER A 466 -13.96 6.34 -33.56
CA SER A 466 -14.20 6.48 -34.98
C SER A 466 -13.80 7.89 -35.42
N SER A 467 -13.51 8.04 -36.71
CA SER A 467 -13.23 9.32 -37.38
C SER A 467 -14.50 9.84 -38.04
#